data_AF-A0A1Z8RAK2-F1
#
_entry.id   AF-A0A1Z8RAK2-F1
#
_cell.length_a   1.000
_cell.length_b   1.000
_cell.length_c   1.000
_cell.angle_alpha   90.00
_cell.angle_beta   90.00
_cell.angle_gamma   90.00
#
_symmetry.space_group_name_H-M   'P 1'
#
loop_
_entity.id
_entity.type
_entity.pdbx_description
1 polymer ?
#
loop_
_entity_poly.entity_id
_entity_poly.type
_entity_poly.pdbx_seq_one_letter_code
_entity_poly.pdbx_strand_id
1 'polypeptide(L)'
;MADVPVEFTKDYVREHSTPESQLYSAFLNSGEPYRSINRHHFHQGAKFGYAHDPEKAPKDAAIPGLDLDDDDLYYNTTGGAAEYWSQFDLPKPCKELRQLRADLKEWGYCLIEDGLSPDQYRRMKKRLRDQAAGERKAGIASWMGTAPAPGDNLPRTQFLHTLMNKGEQFAQCVEHDPAGVQGGPVIEQILNETMGRGFLMSSFIGIIPNKYNMPQGMHQDQGMSPFVDANAPFTVNTMYIMDDLCAFNGGTLVVPGSHRLLSDIGSGNPVTQPLPPAINLEAPAGTVMMFEGRLLHGTGVNQSDEERIILVMNSVKANMRQQELHMLSVAPEVLEHASEKLLYRLGARPGGLGGIEGVWNEYQVNQRLAIERGEYIRVRELSPESSIEELSRDYGYRYSEMSRTQAQEQPEAIPEVARYHGIVPDWEMKNE
;
A
#
# COMPACT_ATOMS: atom_id res chain seq x y z
N MET A 1 38.00 -5.60 27.69
CA MET A 1 37.49 -5.91 26.34
C MET A 1 38.41 -6.98 25.79
N ALA A 2 37.88 -8.15 25.41
CA ALA A 2 38.69 -9.14 24.72
C ALA A 2 39.17 -8.56 23.39
N ASP A 3 40.40 -8.86 22.99
CA ASP A 3 40.91 -8.45 21.67
C ASP A 3 40.03 -9.08 20.59
N VAL A 4 39.48 -8.22 19.72
CA VAL A 4 38.66 -8.64 18.58
C VAL A 4 39.58 -9.31 17.56
N PRO A 5 39.29 -10.54 17.08
CA PRO A 5 40.05 -11.17 16.01
C PRO A 5 40.22 -10.25 14.80
N VAL A 6 41.41 -10.27 14.17
CA VAL A 6 41.73 -9.36 13.06
C VAL A 6 40.73 -9.49 11.90
N GLU A 7 40.21 -10.69 11.68
CA GLU A 7 39.22 -11.03 10.66
C GLU A 7 37.90 -10.28 10.84
N PHE A 8 37.57 -9.86 12.06
CA PHE A 8 36.35 -9.11 12.38
C PHE A 8 36.59 -7.59 12.42
N THR A 9 37.82 -7.13 12.15
CA THR A 9 38.11 -5.70 12.04
C THR A 9 37.51 -5.13 10.75
N LYS A 10 37.08 -3.87 10.80
CA LYS A 10 36.48 -3.19 9.64
C LYS A 10 37.42 -3.15 8.43
N ASP A 11 38.72 -3.01 8.66
CA ASP A 11 39.71 -2.91 7.59
C ASP A 11 39.94 -4.26 6.92
N TYR A 12 40.09 -5.35 7.69
CA TYR A 12 40.17 -6.70 7.12
C TYR A 12 38.92 -7.04 6.30
N VAL A 13 37.73 -6.82 6.86
CA VAL A 13 36.46 -7.08 6.15
C VAL A 13 36.39 -6.27 4.85
N ARG A 14 36.76 -4.98 4.87
CA ARG A 14 36.76 -4.12 3.67
C ARG A 14 37.74 -4.63 2.60
N GLU A 15 38.96 -4.99 2.99
CA GLU A 15 40.00 -5.50 2.09
C GLU A 15 39.59 -6.83 1.45
N HIS A 16 38.84 -7.68 2.16
CA HIS A 16 38.43 -9.01 1.69
C HIS A 16 36.99 -9.06 1.12
N SER A 17 36.29 -7.92 0.99
CA SER A 17 34.91 -7.83 0.48
C SER A 17 34.80 -7.07 -0.84
N THR A 18 35.60 -7.43 -1.86
CA THR A 18 35.49 -6.81 -3.19
C THR A 18 34.09 -7.04 -3.80
N PRO A 19 33.57 -6.14 -4.65
CA PRO A 19 32.23 -6.29 -5.23
C PRO A 19 31.97 -7.64 -5.91
N GLU A 20 33.01 -8.24 -6.52
CA GLU A 20 32.95 -9.51 -7.22
C GLU A 20 32.87 -10.72 -6.28
N SER A 21 33.37 -10.60 -5.04
CA SER A 21 33.29 -11.67 -4.04
C SER A 21 31.99 -11.66 -3.22
N GLN A 22 31.22 -10.57 -3.30
CA GLN A 22 29.95 -10.44 -2.60
C GLN A 22 28.84 -11.26 -3.27
N LEU A 23 28.14 -12.10 -2.51
CA LEU A 23 27.23 -13.13 -3.02
C LEU A 23 26.12 -12.62 -3.96
N TYR A 24 25.46 -11.50 -3.62
CA TYR A 24 24.26 -11.02 -4.32
C TYR A 24 24.31 -9.55 -4.73
N SER A 25 25.45 -8.87 -4.56
CA SER A 25 25.55 -7.43 -4.77
C SER A 25 25.31 -7.02 -6.21
N ALA A 26 25.73 -7.83 -7.19
CA ALA A 26 25.45 -7.56 -8.60
C ALA A 26 23.94 -7.55 -8.89
N PHE A 27 23.20 -8.50 -8.32
CA PHE A 27 21.75 -8.58 -8.45
C PHE A 27 21.05 -7.41 -7.75
N LEU A 28 21.37 -7.16 -6.47
CA LEU A 28 20.74 -6.11 -5.66
C LEU A 28 21.02 -4.69 -6.19
N ASN A 29 22.18 -4.47 -6.84
CA ASN A 29 22.57 -3.18 -7.41
C ASN A 29 22.30 -3.09 -8.93
N SER A 30 21.71 -4.12 -9.54
CA SER A 30 21.46 -4.16 -10.99
C SER A 30 20.52 -3.03 -11.44
N GLY A 31 19.59 -2.61 -10.57
CA GLY A 31 18.52 -1.67 -10.92
C GLY A 31 17.56 -2.20 -11.98
N GLU A 32 17.65 -3.47 -12.37
CA GLU A 32 16.75 -4.09 -13.33
C GLU A 32 15.49 -4.64 -12.62
N PRO A 33 14.32 -4.65 -13.31
CA PRO A 33 14.10 -4.25 -14.70
C PRO A 33 13.93 -2.73 -14.91
N TYR A 34 13.88 -1.93 -13.85
CA TYR A 34 13.55 -0.49 -13.90
C TYR A 34 14.51 0.36 -14.73
N ARG A 35 15.80 0.01 -14.72
CA ARG A 35 16.80 0.61 -15.60
C ARG A 35 16.43 0.43 -17.06
N SER A 36 15.98 -0.77 -17.45
CA SER A 36 15.52 -1.03 -18.82
C SER A 36 14.17 -0.40 -19.14
N ILE A 37 13.23 -0.37 -18.17
CA ILE A 37 11.92 0.31 -18.29
C ILE A 37 12.08 1.81 -18.58
N ASN A 38 13.15 2.42 -18.08
CA ASN A 38 13.46 3.82 -18.28
C ASN A 38 14.46 4.07 -19.43
N ARG A 39 14.70 3.07 -20.28
CA ARG A 39 15.60 3.21 -21.44
C ARG A 39 14.95 4.10 -22.51
N HIS A 40 15.67 5.12 -22.94
CA HIS A 40 15.22 6.02 -24.00
C HIS A 40 15.13 5.30 -25.37
N HIS A 41 14.16 5.70 -26.19
CA HIS A 41 13.92 5.23 -27.56
C HIS A 41 13.87 3.70 -27.69
N PHE A 42 13.31 3.04 -26.67
CA PHE A 42 13.26 1.58 -26.61
C PHE A 42 11.83 1.04 -26.58
N HIS A 43 10.93 1.69 -25.85
CA HIS A 43 9.55 1.25 -25.66
C HIS A 43 8.59 1.98 -26.61
N GLN A 44 7.48 1.33 -26.97
CA GLN A 44 6.49 1.89 -27.88
C GLN A 44 5.73 3.02 -27.16
N GLY A 45 5.60 4.19 -27.80
CA GLY A 45 4.94 5.35 -27.19
C GLY A 45 5.63 5.84 -25.91
N ALA A 46 6.93 5.56 -25.72
CA ALA A 46 7.67 5.94 -24.52
C ALA A 46 9.13 6.32 -24.87
N LYS A 47 9.26 7.42 -25.63
CA LYS A 47 10.50 8.02 -26.15
C LYS A 47 11.60 8.17 -25.12
N PHE A 48 11.27 8.51 -23.88
CA PHE A 48 12.24 8.64 -22.77
C PHE A 48 12.13 7.52 -21.74
N GLY A 49 11.57 6.38 -22.14
CA GLY A 49 11.13 5.34 -21.20
C GLY A 49 9.87 5.78 -20.44
N TYR A 50 9.48 5.00 -19.44
CA TYR A 50 8.28 5.27 -18.65
C TYR A 50 8.55 6.18 -17.43
N ALA A 51 9.46 7.13 -17.57
CA ALA A 51 9.73 8.16 -16.56
C ALA A 51 9.43 9.53 -17.14
N HIS A 52 8.96 10.45 -16.28
CA HIS A 52 8.74 11.83 -16.65
C HIS A 52 9.84 12.72 -16.05
N ASP A 53 10.33 13.64 -16.87
CA ASP A 53 11.29 14.67 -16.51
C ASP A 53 10.78 16.01 -17.08
N PRO A 54 10.27 16.92 -16.23
CA PRO A 54 9.69 18.19 -16.68
C PRO A 54 10.68 19.07 -17.47
N GLU A 55 12.00 18.89 -17.29
CA GLU A 55 13.01 19.67 -18.01
C GLU A 55 13.14 19.26 -19.49
N LYS A 56 12.62 18.09 -19.87
CA LYS A 56 12.64 17.61 -21.26
C LYS A 56 11.49 18.16 -22.10
N ALA A 57 10.49 18.78 -21.48
CA ALA A 57 9.40 19.43 -22.23
C ALA A 57 9.93 20.66 -23.00
N PRO A 58 9.37 21.00 -24.17
CA PRO A 58 9.73 22.20 -24.91
C PRO A 58 9.57 23.45 -24.04
N LYS A 59 10.51 24.41 -24.16
CA LYS A 59 10.47 25.66 -23.37
C LYS A 59 9.26 26.53 -23.69
N ASP A 60 8.71 26.37 -24.88
CA ASP A 60 7.53 27.04 -25.42
C ASP A 60 6.27 26.17 -25.35
N ALA A 61 6.32 25.04 -24.66
CA ALA A 61 5.15 24.21 -24.43
C ALA A 61 4.02 25.02 -23.77
N ALA A 62 2.78 24.76 -24.19
CA ALA A 62 1.61 25.47 -23.68
C ALA A 62 1.48 25.33 -22.16
N ILE A 63 1.88 24.18 -21.62
CA ILE A 63 1.87 23.87 -20.19
C ILE A 63 3.30 23.58 -19.74
N PRO A 64 3.87 24.36 -18.80
CA PRO A 64 5.23 24.13 -18.32
C PRO A 64 5.42 22.70 -17.81
N GLY A 65 6.45 22.02 -18.31
CA GLY A 65 6.80 20.66 -17.90
C GLY A 65 6.06 19.56 -18.64
N LEU A 66 5.11 19.86 -19.52
CA LEU A 66 4.37 18.85 -20.31
C LEU A 66 4.51 19.12 -21.80
N ASP A 67 4.62 18.04 -22.56
CA ASP A 67 4.50 18.07 -24.02
C ASP A 67 3.32 17.18 -24.39
N LEU A 68 2.16 17.78 -24.60
CA LEU A 68 0.91 17.06 -24.89
C LEU A 68 0.74 16.76 -26.39
N ASP A 69 1.65 17.27 -27.23
CA ASP A 69 1.60 17.13 -28.68
C ASP A 69 2.54 16.03 -29.19
N ASP A 70 3.50 15.57 -28.37
CA ASP A 70 4.40 14.45 -28.67
C ASP A 70 3.76 13.10 -28.31
N ASP A 71 3.09 12.46 -29.28
CA ASP A 71 2.46 11.14 -29.15
C ASP A 71 3.47 10.00 -28.80
N ASP A 72 4.79 10.25 -28.88
CA ASP A 72 5.79 9.26 -28.44
C ASP A 72 6.04 9.32 -26.92
N LEU A 73 5.34 10.14 -26.15
CA LEU A 73 5.47 10.20 -24.68
C LEU A 73 4.43 9.31 -23.98
N TYR A 74 4.86 8.54 -22.98
CA TYR A 74 4.03 7.48 -22.37
C TYR A 74 2.72 7.95 -21.73
N TYR A 75 2.61 9.24 -21.44
CA TYR A 75 1.42 9.85 -20.84
C TYR A 75 0.46 10.44 -21.87
N ASN A 76 0.82 10.46 -23.16
CA ASN A 76 -0.04 10.81 -24.28
C ASN A 76 -0.54 9.51 -24.93
N THR A 77 -1.72 9.07 -24.53
CA THR A 77 -2.23 7.73 -24.90
C THR A 77 -3.22 7.74 -26.06
N THR A 78 -3.41 8.90 -26.66
CA THR A 78 -4.15 9.07 -27.92
C THR A 78 -3.28 8.66 -29.12
N GLY A 79 -3.81 8.78 -30.34
CA GLY A 79 -3.02 8.55 -31.55
C GLY A 79 -2.50 7.11 -31.67
N GLY A 80 -1.18 6.96 -31.83
CA GLY A 80 -0.54 5.66 -32.10
C GLY A 80 -0.74 4.63 -30.98
N ALA A 81 -0.84 5.06 -29.71
CA ALA A 81 -1.15 4.17 -28.60
C ALA A 81 -2.58 3.61 -28.72
N ALA A 82 -3.57 4.47 -29.01
CA ALA A 82 -4.94 4.06 -29.24
C ALA A 82 -5.08 3.14 -30.47
N GLU A 83 -4.36 3.44 -31.56
CA GLU A 83 -4.31 2.59 -32.75
C GLU A 83 -3.75 1.20 -32.42
N TYR A 84 -2.62 1.13 -31.68
CA TYR A 84 -2.03 -0.12 -31.25
C TYR A 84 -3.01 -0.99 -30.47
N TRP A 85 -3.78 -0.40 -29.55
CA TRP A 85 -4.70 -1.14 -28.69
C TRP A 85 -6.05 -1.47 -29.35
N SER A 86 -6.41 -0.81 -30.46
CA SER A 86 -7.68 -1.02 -31.17
C SER A 86 -7.89 -2.45 -31.70
N GLN A 87 -6.81 -3.21 -31.88
CA GLN A 87 -6.82 -4.59 -32.34
C GLN A 87 -6.97 -5.63 -31.20
N PHE A 88 -7.01 -5.18 -29.95
CA PHE A 88 -7.12 -6.05 -28.77
C PHE A 88 -8.45 -5.82 -28.03
N ASP A 89 -8.98 -6.86 -27.40
CA ASP A 89 -10.14 -6.73 -26.51
C ASP A 89 -9.65 -6.48 -25.08
N LEU A 90 -9.44 -5.19 -24.78
CA LEU A 90 -9.04 -4.74 -23.46
C LEU A 90 -10.21 -4.83 -22.46
N PRO A 91 -9.92 -5.01 -21.15
CA PRO A 91 -10.94 -5.06 -20.11
C PRO A 91 -11.89 -3.86 -20.16
N LYS A 92 -13.19 -4.15 -20.11
CA LYS A 92 -14.27 -3.17 -20.01
C LYS A 92 -15.03 -3.41 -18.71
N PRO A 93 -15.69 -2.39 -18.14
CA PRO A 93 -16.57 -2.58 -16.98
C PRO A 93 -17.56 -3.71 -17.24
N CYS A 94 -17.58 -4.72 -16.37
CA CYS A 94 -18.55 -5.80 -16.40
C CYS A 94 -18.83 -6.37 -15.01
N LYS A 95 -19.88 -7.18 -14.89
CA LYS A 95 -20.30 -7.83 -13.63
C LYS A 95 -19.97 -9.32 -13.58
N GLU A 96 -19.63 -9.91 -14.72
CA GLU A 96 -19.43 -11.35 -14.85
C GLU A 96 -18.08 -11.77 -14.26
N LEU A 97 -18.10 -12.43 -13.10
CA LEU A 97 -16.90 -12.88 -12.38
C LEU A 97 -15.95 -13.73 -13.25
N ARG A 98 -16.47 -14.49 -14.22
CA ARG A 98 -15.63 -15.24 -15.17
C ARG A 98 -14.81 -14.31 -16.07
N GLN A 99 -15.41 -13.24 -16.57
CA GLN A 99 -14.71 -12.25 -17.40
C GLN A 99 -13.70 -11.48 -16.54
N LEU A 100 -14.08 -11.02 -15.35
CA LEU A 100 -13.19 -10.32 -14.43
C LEU A 100 -11.91 -11.11 -14.10
N ARG A 101 -12.02 -12.43 -13.92
CA ARG A 101 -10.86 -13.31 -13.74
C ARG A 101 -10.00 -13.43 -14.99
N ALA A 102 -10.63 -13.56 -16.16
CA ALA A 102 -9.92 -13.64 -17.43
C ALA A 102 -9.13 -12.35 -17.70
N ASP A 103 -9.77 -11.20 -17.48
CA ASP A 103 -9.18 -9.88 -17.62
C ASP A 103 -7.99 -9.68 -16.67
N LEU A 104 -8.18 -9.97 -15.38
CA LEU A 104 -7.10 -9.82 -14.40
C LEU A 104 -5.89 -10.71 -14.76
N LYS A 105 -6.15 -11.95 -15.20
CA LYS A 105 -5.08 -12.88 -15.58
C LYS A 105 -4.34 -12.43 -16.84
N GLU A 106 -5.07 -12.05 -17.89
CA GLU A 106 -4.48 -11.72 -19.19
C GLU A 106 -3.87 -10.32 -19.20
N TRP A 107 -4.56 -9.34 -18.62
CA TRP A 107 -4.23 -7.92 -18.74
C TRP A 107 -3.67 -7.30 -17.46
N GLY A 108 -3.77 -8.01 -16.33
CA GLY A 108 -3.23 -7.55 -15.04
C GLY A 108 -4.17 -6.63 -14.29
N TYR A 109 -5.34 -6.36 -14.85
CA TYR A 109 -6.43 -5.63 -14.21
C TYR A 109 -7.81 -6.08 -14.72
N CYS A 110 -8.84 -5.81 -13.94
CA CYS A 110 -10.23 -5.97 -14.33
C CYS A 110 -11.10 -4.84 -13.76
N LEU A 111 -12.31 -4.66 -14.32
CA LEU A 111 -13.21 -3.55 -14.01
C LEU A 111 -14.58 -4.07 -13.58
N ILE A 112 -14.88 -3.94 -12.30
CA ILE A 112 -16.17 -4.30 -11.70
C ILE A 112 -17.15 -3.15 -11.94
N GLU A 113 -18.03 -3.32 -12.91
CA GLU A 113 -19.11 -2.39 -13.22
C GLU A 113 -20.07 -2.26 -12.01
N ASP A 114 -20.50 -1.04 -11.71
CA ASP A 114 -21.35 -0.72 -10.56
C ASP A 114 -20.80 -1.30 -9.24
N GLY A 115 -19.48 -1.27 -9.05
CA GLY A 115 -18.87 -1.71 -7.79
C GLY A 115 -19.42 -0.94 -6.57
N LEU A 116 -19.83 0.30 -6.78
CA LEU A 116 -20.57 1.13 -5.82
C LEU A 116 -21.98 1.40 -6.33
N SER A 117 -22.98 1.28 -5.45
CA SER A 117 -24.31 1.82 -5.73
C SER A 117 -24.28 3.35 -5.88
N PRO A 118 -25.27 3.97 -6.55
CA PRO A 118 -25.36 5.43 -6.64
C PRO A 118 -25.36 6.16 -5.28
N ASP A 119 -25.90 5.54 -4.23
CA ASP A 119 -25.90 6.08 -2.88
C ASP A 119 -24.51 5.97 -2.22
N GLN A 120 -23.85 4.81 -2.33
CA GLN A 120 -22.48 4.60 -1.83
C GLN A 120 -21.51 5.56 -2.50
N TYR A 121 -21.58 5.67 -3.83
CA TYR A 121 -20.80 6.61 -4.63
C TYR A 121 -20.96 8.05 -4.12
N ARG A 122 -22.21 8.54 -3.98
CA ARG A 122 -22.47 9.92 -3.52
C ARG A 122 -21.93 10.20 -2.13
N ARG A 123 -22.12 9.26 -1.18
CA ARG A 123 -21.58 9.40 0.19
C ARG A 123 -20.04 9.40 0.20
N MET A 124 -19.43 8.48 -0.55
CA MET A 124 -17.98 8.37 -0.68
C MET A 124 -17.38 9.66 -1.25
N LYS A 125 -17.91 10.10 -2.40
CA LYS A 125 -17.47 11.31 -3.09
C LYS A 125 -17.57 12.55 -2.20
N LYS A 126 -18.71 12.73 -1.53
CA LYS A 126 -18.93 13.87 -0.64
C LYS A 126 -17.89 13.93 0.48
N ARG A 127 -17.66 12.80 1.18
CA ARG A 127 -16.71 12.77 2.30
C ARG A 127 -15.28 13.05 1.85
N LEU A 128 -14.86 12.53 0.70
CA LEU A 128 -13.53 12.80 0.13
C LEU A 128 -13.33 14.28 -0.16
N ARG A 129 -14.31 14.92 -0.80
CA ARG A 129 -14.28 16.36 -1.07
C ARG A 129 -14.23 17.19 0.20
N ASP A 130 -15.10 16.86 1.16
CA ASP A 130 -15.15 17.54 2.46
C ASP A 130 -13.82 17.40 3.21
N GLN A 131 -13.23 16.21 3.21
CA GLN A 131 -11.95 15.92 3.87
C GLN A 131 -10.79 16.66 3.18
N ALA A 132 -10.71 16.61 1.86
CA ALA A 132 -9.67 17.29 1.10
C ALA A 132 -9.71 18.81 1.29
N ALA A 133 -10.91 19.40 1.23
CA ALA A 133 -11.11 20.82 1.51
C ALA A 133 -10.77 21.17 2.97
N GLY A 134 -11.14 20.30 3.93
CA GLY A 134 -10.81 20.45 5.34
C GLY A 134 -9.30 20.48 5.60
N GLU A 135 -8.54 19.54 5.01
CA GLU A 135 -7.08 19.48 5.15
C GLU A 135 -6.38 20.69 4.51
N ARG A 136 -6.86 21.15 3.35
CA ARG A 136 -6.38 22.40 2.74
C ARG A 136 -6.63 23.59 3.65
N LYS A 137 -7.83 23.70 4.22
CA LYS A 137 -8.21 24.79 5.14
C LYS A 137 -7.41 24.76 6.44
N ALA A 138 -7.06 23.57 6.93
CA ALA A 138 -6.23 23.39 8.11
C ALA A 138 -4.72 23.57 7.84
N GLY A 139 -4.30 23.73 6.58
CA GLY A 139 -2.90 23.89 6.21
C GLY A 139 -2.07 22.61 6.29
N ILE A 140 -2.73 21.44 6.23
CA ILE A 140 -2.09 20.10 6.36
C ILE A 140 -2.31 19.21 5.14
N ALA A 141 -2.79 19.78 4.03
CA ALA A 141 -2.95 19.03 2.78
C ALA A 141 -1.60 18.48 2.30
N SER A 142 -1.56 17.18 2.03
CA SER A 142 -0.37 16.50 1.49
C SER A 142 -0.32 16.65 -0.03
N TRP A 143 0.66 17.42 -0.54
CA TRP A 143 0.88 17.63 -1.97
C TRP A 143 2.08 16.81 -2.44
N MET A 144 1.83 15.69 -3.11
CA MET A 144 2.86 14.70 -3.42
C MET A 144 2.53 13.84 -4.64
N GLY A 145 3.38 12.84 -4.91
CA GLY A 145 3.18 11.83 -5.97
C GLY A 145 4.01 12.09 -7.23
N THR A 146 4.30 13.35 -7.54
CA THR A 146 5.13 13.74 -8.69
C THR A 146 6.01 14.94 -8.35
N ALA A 147 6.93 15.29 -9.24
CA ALA A 147 7.61 16.58 -9.16
C ALA A 147 6.61 17.75 -9.34
N PRO A 148 6.88 18.93 -8.76
CA PRO A 148 6.20 20.17 -9.12
C PRO A 148 6.39 20.49 -10.60
N ALA A 149 5.42 21.17 -11.20
CA ALA A 149 5.61 21.77 -12.51
C ALA A 149 6.71 22.85 -12.44
N PRO A 150 7.44 23.13 -13.54
CA PRO A 150 8.39 24.24 -13.58
C PRO A 150 7.74 25.56 -13.12
N GLY A 151 8.30 26.15 -12.06
CA GLY A 151 7.79 27.39 -11.44
C GLY A 151 6.87 27.18 -10.23
N ASP A 152 6.37 25.97 -9.99
CA ASP A 152 5.59 25.64 -8.80
C ASP A 152 6.48 25.15 -7.66
N ASN A 153 6.13 25.48 -6.42
CA ASN A 153 6.82 24.96 -5.22
C ASN A 153 6.27 23.60 -4.77
N LEU A 154 5.02 23.30 -5.12
CA LEU A 154 4.32 22.09 -4.68
C LEU A 154 3.77 21.33 -5.90
N PRO A 155 3.70 20.00 -5.83
CA PRO A 155 2.96 19.20 -6.80
C PRO A 155 1.48 19.57 -6.81
N ARG A 156 0.80 19.28 -7.93
CA ARG A 156 -0.63 19.55 -8.11
C ARG A 156 -1.55 18.39 -7.75
N THR A 157 -1.03 17.37 -7.09
CA THR A 157 -1.81 16.21 -6.65
C THR A 157 -1.90 16.19 -5.14
N GLN A 158 -3.13 16.23 -4.62
CA GLN A 158 -3.38 16.07 -3.20
C GLN A 158 -3.58 14.60 -2.85
N PHE A 159 -2.96 14.15 -1.78
CA PHE A 159 -3.14 12.82 -1.21
C PHE A 159 -3.89 12.91 0.13
N LEU A 160 -4.86 12.03 0.32
CA LEU A 160 -5.55 11.82 1.60
C LEU A 160 -5.06 10.50 2.21
N HIS A 161 -4.33 10.59 3.31
CA HIS A 161 -3.80 9.44 4.05
C HIS A 161 -4.72 9.03 5.20
N THR A 162 -4.51 7.85 5.80
CA THR A 162 -5.18 7.41 7.04
C THR A 162 -6.71 7.56 6.97
N LEU A 163 -7.31 7.06 5.89
CA LEU A 163 -8.75 7.18 5.65
C LEU A 163 -9.62 6.53 6.74
N MET A 164 -9.06 5.60 7.52
CA MET A 164 -9.76 4.96 8.65
C MET A 164 -10.31 5.97 9.67
N ASN A 165 -9.63 7.10 9.86
CA ASN A 165 -10.06 8.14 10.81
C ASN A 165 -11.09 9.11 10.20
N LYS A 166 -11.43 8.96 8.92
CA LYS A 166 -12.06 10.02 8.11
C LYS A 166 -13.49 9.69 7.68
N GLY A 167 -14.02 8.53 8.09
CA GLY A 167 -15.41 8.15 7.88
C GLY A 167 -15.62 6.63 7.84
N GLU A 168 -16.75 6.18 8.39
CA GLU A 168 -17.12 4.76 8.51
C GLU A 168 -17.11 4.01 7.16
N GLN A 169 -17.57 4.67 6.10
CA GLN A 169 -17.55 4.13 4.74
C GLN A 169 -16.16 3.67 4.27
N PHE A 170 -15.06 4.23 4.79
CA PHE A 170 -13.72 3.75 4.46
C PHE A 170 -13.41 2.42 5.15
N ALA A 171 -13.81 2.27 6.42
CA ALA A 171 -13.73 0.98 7.12
C ALA A 171 -14.56 -0.09 6.41
N GLN A 172 -15.78 0.25 5.99
CA GLN A 172 -16.64 -0.65 5.20
C GLN A 172 -15.97 -1.08 3.88
N CYS A 173 -15.26 -0.18 3.18
CA CYS A 173 -14.47 -0.55 2.01
C CYS A 173 -13.31 -1.51 2.34
N VAL A 174 -12.60 -1.29 3.44
CA VAL A 174 -11.48 -2.16 3.89
C VAL A 174 -11.98 -3.55 4.27
N GLU A 175 -13.17 -3.63 4.82
CA GLU A 175 -13.85 -4.88 5.13
C GLU A 175 -14.54 -5.51 3.92
N HIS A 176 -14.61 -4.83 2.79
CA HIS A 176 -15.44 -5.22 1.64
C HIS A 176 -16.90 -5.49 2.05
N ASP A 177 -17.42 -4.70 2.99
CA ASP A 177 -18.81 -4.78 3.43
C ASP A 177 -19.73 -4.26 2.31
N PRO A 178 -20.73 -5.05 1.87
CA PRO A 178 -21.76 -4.62 0.92
C PRO A 178 -22.47 -3.31 1.26
N ALA A 179 -22.49 -2.88 2.53
CA ALA A 179 -23.03 -1.59 2.96
C ALA A 179 -22.20 -0.38 2.48
N GLY A 180 -20.87 -0.53 2.43
CA GLY A 180 -19.95 0.49 1.92
C GLY A 180 -19.61 0.34 0.44
N VAL A 181 -19.48 -0.91 -0.02
CA VAL A 181 -19.18 -1.27 -1.42
C VAL A 181 -19.97 -2.51 -1.82
N GLN A 182 -21.01 -2.35 -2.64
CA GLN A 182 -21.85 -3.49 -3.05
C GLN A 182 -21.06 -4.57 -3.82
N GLY A 183 -19.99 -4.19 -4.53
CA GLY A 183 -19.06 -5.12 -5.18
C GLY A 183 -18.15 -5.90 -4.22
N GLY A 184 -18.23 -5.64 -2.90
CA GLY A 184 -17.40 -6.24 -1.86
C GLY A 184 -17.21 -7.76 -1.96
N PRO A 185 -18.27 -8.57 -2.15
CA PRO A 185 -18.14 -10.02 -2.30
C PRO A 185 -17.29 -10.46 -3.50
N VAL A 186 -17.35 -9.71 -4.61
CA VAL A 186 -16.53 -9.97 -5.82
C VAL A 186 -15.07 -9.61 -5.53
N ILE A 187 -14.83 -8.46 -4.90
CA ILE A 187 -13.49 -7.98 -4.54
C ILE A 187 -12.81 -8.99 -3.59
N GLU A 188 -13.51 -9.40 -2.52
CA GLU A 188 -13.01 -10.36 -1.54
C GLU A 188 -12.72 -11.72 -2.20
N GLN A 189 -13.56 -12.19 -3.11
CA GLN A 189 -13.34 -13.44 -3.83
C GLN A 189 -12.08 -13.40 -4.71
N ILE A 190 -11.90 -12.33 -5.49
CA ILE A 190 -10.72 -12.15 -6.34
C ILE A 190 -9.45 -12.06 -5.47
N LEU A 191 -9.47 -11.28 -4.39
CA LEU A 191 -8.32 -11.18 -3.47
C LEU A 191 -7.98 -12.53 -2.82
N ASN A 192 -8.98 -13.32 -2.43
CA ASN A 192 -8.75 -14.66 -1.88
C ASN A 192 -8.08 -15.61 -2.89
N GLU A 193 -8.36 -15.43 -4.19
CA GLU A 193 -7.74 -16.22 -5.27
C GLU A 193 -6.32 -15.75 -5.60
N THR A 194 -6.04 -14.45 -5.53
CA THR A 194 -4.74 -13.89 -5.91
C THR A 194 -3.73 -13.88 -4.76
N MET A 195 -4.20 -13.62 -3.54
CA MET A 195 -3.36 -13.38 -2.35
C MET A 195 -3.48 -14.49 -1.29
N GLY A 196 -4.51 -15.34 -1.40
CA GLY A 196 -4.97 -16.19 -0.32
C GLY A 196 -5.88 -15.46 0.66
N ARG A 197 -6.48 -16.21 1.57
CA ARG A 197 -7.30 -15.65 2.67
C ARG A 197 -6.39 -14.96 3.69
N GLY A 198 -6.91 -13.93 4.34
CA GLY A 198 -6.17 -13.24 5.41
C GLY A 198 -5.07 -12.32 4.88
N PHE A 199 -5.44 -11.37 4.02
CA PHE A 199 -4.58 -10.26 3.61
C PHE A 199 -4.72 -9.06 4.56
N LEU A 200 -3.68 -8.22 4.63
CA LEU A 200 -3.70 -6.94 5.35
C LEU A 200 -3.95 -5.80 4.36
N MET A 201 -4.49 -4.69 4.87
CA MET A 201 -4.46 -3.42 4.14
C MET A 201 -3.10 -2.77 4.36
N SER A 202 -2.31 -2.59 3.31
CA SER A 202 -1.01 -1.88 3.39
C SER A 202 -1.18 -0.37 3.42
N SER A 203 -2.11 0.14 2.64
CA SER A 203 -2.47 1.56 2.58
C SER A 203 -3.88 1.70 2.01
N PHE A 204 -4.54 2.82 2.35
CA PHE A 204 -5.77 3.22 1.67
C PHE A 204 -5.80 4.73 1.51
N ILE A 205 -5.62 5.16 0.27
CA ILE A 205 -5.23 6.54 -0.05
C ILE A 205 -6.23 7.14 -1.04
N GLY A 206 -6.67 8.37 -0.77
CA GLY A 206 -7.36 9.19 -1.77
C GLY A 206 -6.35 9.96 -2.60
N ILE A 207 -6.43 9.85 -3.93
CA ILE A 207 -5.52 10.52 -4.86
C ILE A 207 -6.34 11.51 -5.70
N ILE A 208 -5.96 12.79 -5.61
CA ILE A 208 -6.71 13.91 -6.17
C ILE A 208 -5.82 14.77 -7.07
N PRO A 209 -5.62 14.39 -8.34
CA PRO A 209 -4.87 15.22 -9.28
C PRO A 209 -5.71 16.39 -9.76
N ASN A 210 -5.14 17.58 -9.63
CA ASN A 210 -5.73 18.81 -10.12
C ASN A 210 -5.23 19.09 -11.54
N LYS A 211 -5.82 20.11 -12.17
CA LYS A 211 -5.48 20.55 -13.53
C LYS A 211 -3.96 20.65 -13.76
N TYR A 212 -3.51 19.96 -14.80
CA TYR A 212 -2.14 19.85 -15.26
C TYR A 212 -1.17 19.35 -14.19
N ASN A 213 -1.57 18.37 -13.39
CA ASN A 213 -0.60 17.58 -12.64
C ASN A 213 0.42 16.96 -13.59
N MET A 214 1.67 16.86 -13.13
CA MET A 214 2.68 16.09 -13.87
C MET A 214 2.25 14.60 -13.87
N PRO A 215 2.54 13.84 -14.94
CA PRO A 215 2.30 12.41 -14.96
C PRO A 215 3.28 11.71 -14.02
N GLN A 216 2.81 10.64 -13.38
CA GLN A 216 3.68 9.80 -12.57
C GLN A 216 4.43 8.83 -13.47
N GLY A 217 5.74 8.67 -13.23
CA GLY A 217 6.50 7.60 -13.88
C GLY A 217 5.84 6.24 -13.64
N MET A 218 5.80 5.40 -14.66
CA MET A 218 5.16 4.10 -14.55
C MET A 218 5.96 3.21 -13.61
N HIS A 219 5.26 2.57 -12.69
CA HIS A 219 5.86 1.73 -11.66
C HIS A 219 4.99 0.51 -11.41
N GLN A 220 5.58 -0.48 -10.76
CA GLN A 220 4.88 -1.61 -10.15
C GLN A 220 4.86 -1.34 -8.64
N ASP A 221 3.72 -1.41 -7.97
CA ASP A 221 3.66 -1.23 -6.50
C ASP A 221 4.45 -2.32 -5.76
N GLN A 222 4.55 -3.52 -6.36
CA GLN A 222 5.40 -4.59 -5.85
C GLN A 222 6.90 -4.34 -6.11
N GLY A 223 7.26 -3.32 -6.89
CA GLY A 223 8.62 -2.98 -7.31
C GLY A 223 9.61 -2.68 -6.19
N MET A 224 9.11 -2.45 -4.98
CA MET A 224 9.94 -2.33 -3.77
C MET A 224 10.67 -3.63 -3.41
N SER A 225 10.15 -4.78 -3.86
CA SER A 225 10.81 -6.08 -3.69
C SER A 225 11.76 -6.32 -4.87
N PRO A 226 13.05 -6.63 -4.65
CA PRO A 226 13.94 -7.03 -5.73
C PRO A 226 13.53 -8.39 -6.33
N PHE A 227 12.65 -9.12 -5.64
CA PHE A 227 12.13 -10.42 -6.05
C PHE A 227 10.71 -10.28 -6.59
N VAL A 228 10.48 -10.83 -7.77
CA VAL A 228 9.18 -10.88 -8.45
C VAL A 228 8.90 -12.35 -8.78
N ASP A 229 7.80 -12.87 -8.25
CA ASP A 229 7.32 -14.21 -8.60
C ASP A 229 6.50 -14.14 -9.90
N ALA A 230 6.72 -15.07 -10.82
CA ALA A 230 5.99 -15.13 -12.09
C ALA A 230 4.56 -15.65 -11.95
N ASN A 231 4.29 -16.48 -10.95
CA ASN A 231 3.01 -17.18 -10.81
C ASN A 231 1.97 -16.34 -10.07
N ALA A 232 2.37 -15.56 -9.07
CA ALA A 232 1.42 -14.82 -8.24
C ALA A 232 1.95 -13.48 -7.73
N PRO A 233 1.06 -12.49 -7.54
CA PRO A 233 1.45 -11.21 -6.93
C PRO A 233 1.70 -11.34 -5.41
N PHE A 234 2.46 -10.38 -4.89
CA PHE A 234 2.61 -10.09 -3.45
C PHE A 234 1.69 -8.96 -2.99
N THR A 235 1.17 -8.15 -3.92
CA THR A 235 0.20 -7.11 -3.61
C THR A 235 -0.86 -7.03 -4.70
N VAL A 236 -2.09 -6.69 -4.33
CA VAL A 236 -3.18 -6.41 -5.27
C VAL A 236 -3.88 -5.14 -4.81
N ASN A 237 -4.14 -4.24 -5.75
CA ASN A 237 -4.82 -2.99 -5.50
C ASN A 237 -6.29 -3.09 -5.82
N THR A 238 -7.10 -2.47 -4.96
CA THR A 238 -8.52 -2.20 -5.20
C THR A 238 -8.70 -0.69 -5.34
N MET A 239 -8.98 -0.22 -6.55
CA MET A 239 -9.17 1.18 -6.88
C MET A 239 -10.66 1.50 -7.05
N TYR A 240 -11.17 2.43 -6.25
CA TYR A 240 -12.54 2.93 -6.34
C TYR A 240 -12.54 4.22 -7.15
N ILE A 241 -13.26 4.21 -8.28
CA ILE A 241 -13.26 5.32 -9.25
C ILE A 241 -14.37 6.30 -8.89
N MET A 242 -14.01 7.55 -8.54
CA MET A 242 -14.96 8.56 -8.06
C MET A 242 -15.32 9.63 -9.10
N ASP A 243 -14.68 9.62 -10.26
CA ASP A 243 -15.04 10.41 -11.44
C ASP A 243 -14.91 9.53 -12.66
N ASP A 244 -15.69 9.78 -13.71
CA ASP A 244 -15.49 9.14 -15.00
C ASP A 244 -14.04 9.32 -15.41
N LEU A 245 -13.37 8.26 -15.85
CA LEU A 245 -11.99 8.33 -16.30
C LEU A 245 -11.94 8.29 -17.83
N CYS A 246 -11.08 9.11 -18.40
CA CYS A 246 -10.74 9.08 -19.82
C CYS A 246 -9.31 9.62 -20.04
N ALA A 247 -8.84 9.61 -21.28
CA ALA A 247 -7.56 10.20 -21.63
C ALA A 247 -7.46 11.70 -21.26
N PHE A 248 -8.55 12.47 -21.47
CA PHE A 248 -8.54 13.92 -21.26
C PHE A 248 -8.39 14.33 -19.79
N ASN A 249 -9.07 13.67 -18.86
CA ASN A 249 -8.96 13.98 -17.43
C ASN A 249 -7.89 13.15 -16.71
N GLY A 250 -7.04 12.48 -17.47
CA GLY A 250 -5.89 11.75 -16.95
C GLY A 250 -6.29 10.54 -16.13
N GLY A 251 -7.15 9.67 -16.68
CA GLY A 251 -7.39 8.33 -16.14
C GLY A 251 -6.07 7.62 -15.81
N THR A 252 -6.07 6.72 -14.83
CA THR A 252 -4.85 5.99 -14.42
C THR A 252 -4.18 5.39 -15.65
N LEU A 253 -2.90 5.70 -15.86
CA LEU A 253 -2.10 5.10 -16.91
C LEU A 253 -1.86 3.64 -16.57
N VAL A 254 -1.98 2.74 -17.55
CA VAL A 254 -1.62 1.32 -17.42
C VAL A 254 -0.92 0.84 -18.68
N VAL A 255 -0.02 -0.14 -18.55
CA VAL A 255 0.46 -0.94 -19.70
C VAL A 255 -0.20 -2.31 -19.60
N PRO A 256 -1.31 -2.58 -20.32
CA PRO A 256 -2.01 -3.86 -20.25
C PRO A 256 -1.07 -5.05 -20.50
N GLY A 257 -1.14 -6.06 -19.62
CA GLY A 257 -0.35 -7.28 -19.73
C GLY A 257 1.09 -7.18 -19.20
N SER A 258 1.55 -6.00 -18.78
CA SER A 258 2.95 -5.82 -18.34
C SER A 258 3.30 -6.64 -17.10
N HIS A 259 2.31 -7.04 -16.29
CA HIS A 259 2.51 -7.91 -15.13
C HIS A 259 3.11 -9.26 -15.53
N ARG A 260 2.72 -9.82 -16.67
CA ARG A 260 3.30 -11.05 -17.24
C ARG A 260 4.61 -10.75 -17.95
N LEU A 261 4.62 -9.77 -18.86
CA LEU A 261 5.79 -9.43 -19.68
C LEU A 261 7.04 -9.18 -18.83
N LEU A 262 6.88 -8.48 -17.69
CA LEU A 262 8.00 -8.20 -16.78
C LEU A 262 8.33 -9.38 -15.86
N SER A 263 7.34 -10.15 -15.42
CA SER A 263 7.61 -11.27 -14.52
C SER A 263 8.25 -12.46 -15.24
N ASP A 264 7.95 -12.66 -16.52
CA ASP A 264 8.56 -13.72 -17.35
C ASP A 264 10.06 -13.49 -17.59
N ILE A 265 10.52 -12.23 -17.52
CA ILE A 265 11.95 -11.88 -17.60
C ILE A 265 12.70 -12.34 -16.34
N GLY A 266 12.02 -12.38 -15.20
CA GLY A 266 12.60 -12.73 -13.91
C GLY A 266 13.38 -11.59 -13.25
N SER A 267 13.59 -11.72 -11.94
CA SER A 267 14.24 -10.69 -11.13
C SER A 267 15.68 -10.41 -11.55
N GLY A 268 16.06 -9.13 -11.58
CA GLY A 268 17.43 -8.68 -11.85
C GLY A 268 17.89 -8.83 -13.30
N ASN A 269 17.02 -9.28 -14.21
CA ASN A 269 17.31 -9.40 -15.63
C ASN A 269 16.82 -8.17 -16.40
N PRO A 270 17.57 -7.71 -17.42
CA PRO A 270 17.18 -6.56 -18.22
C PRO A 270 16.00 -6.86 -19.15
N VAL A 271 15.19 -5.85 -19.42
CA VAL A 271 14.16 -5.92 -20.46
C VAL A 271 14.84 -5.87 -21.84
N THR A 272 14.65 -6.91 -22.64
CA THR A 272 15.28 -7.07 -23.96
C THR A 272 14.34 -6.85 -25.13
N GLN A 273 13.03 -6.84 -24.89
CA GLN A 273 12.00 -6.54 -25.89
C GLN A 273 11.22 -5.27 -25.50
N PRO A 274 10.87 -4.41 -26.48
CA PRO A 274 10.04 -3.24 -26.23
C PRO A 274 8.70 -3.61 -25.55
N LEU A 275 8.32 -2.84 -24.53
CA LEU A 275 6.99 -2.92 -23.93
C LEU A 275 5.95 -2.16 -24.77
N PRO A 276 4.67 -2.56 -24.72
CA PRO A 276 3.56 -1.88 -25.38
C PRO A 276 3.34 -0.43 -24.87
N PRO A 277 2.69 0.45 -25.65
CA PRO A 277 2.35 1.78 -25.18
C PRO A 277 1.36 1.73 -24.01
N ALA A 278 1.39 2.73 -23.14
CA ALA A 278 0.40 2.87 -22.07
C ALA A 278 -0.97 3.32 -22.63
N ILE A 279 -2.03 3.05 -21.86
CA ILE A 279 -3.36 3.64 -22.05
C ILE A 279 -3.74 4.44 -20.82
N ASN A 280 -4.58 5.47 -20.97
CA ASN A 280 -5.38 5.96 -19.86
C ASN A 280 -6.56 5.01 -19.65
N LEU A 281 -6.80 4.61 -18.41
CA LEU A 281 -7.96 3.82 -18.06
C LEU A 281 -9.25 4.60 -18.36
N GLU A 282 -10.21 3.95 -19.02
CA GLU A 282 -11.53 4.50 -19.27
C GLU A 282 -12.60 3.69 -18.51
N ALA A 283 -13.33 4.36 -17.62
CA ALA A 283 -14.39 3.73 -16.84
C ALA A 283 -15.33 4.79 -16.24
N PRO A 284 -16.64 4.51 -16.11
CA PRO A 284 -17.56 5.41 -15.43
C PRO A 284 -17.31 5.42 -13.92
N ALA A 285 -17.65 6.54 -13.27
CA ALA A 285 -17.62 6.68 -11.82
C ALA A 285 -18.48 5.60 -11.14
N GLY A 286 -18.03 5.10 -10.00
CA GLY A 286 -18.65 3.97 -9.29
C GLY A 286 -18.11 2.61 -9.68
N THR A 287 -17.33 2.51 -10.77
CA THR A 287 -16.56 1.30 -11.12
C THR A 287 -15.48 1.04 -10.06
N VAL A 288 -15.21 -0.24 -9.78
CA VAL A 288 -14.03 -0.66 -9.00
C VAL A 288 -13.06 -1.37 -9.93
N MET A 289 -11.84 -0.86 -10.03
CA MET A 289 -10.75 -1.54 -10.73
C MET A 289 -9.97 -2.39 -9.73
N MET A 290 -9.70 -3.64 -10.08
CA MET A 290 -8.71 -4.45 -9.38
C MET A 290 -7.50 -4.64 -10.28
N PHE A 291 -6.29 -4.48 -9.74
CA PHE A 291 -5.08 -4.70 -10.51
C PHE A 291 -3.94 -5.25 -9.66
N GLU A 292 -3.11 -6.07 -10.29
CA GLU A 292 -1.96 -6.65 -9.61
C GLU A 292 -0.89 -5.60 -9.34
N GLY A 293 -0.18 -5.75 -8.21
CA GLY A 293 0.98 -4.92 -7.89
C GLY A 293 2.15 -5.03 -8.87
N ARG A 294 2.11 -5.99 -9.81
CA ARG A 294 3.05 -6.19 -10.91
C ARG A 294 2.66 -5.42 -12.18
N LEU A 295 1.46 -4.85 -12.26
CA LEU A 295 1.06 -4.06 -13.42
C LEU A 295 1.79 -2.71 -13.42
N LEU A 296 2.36 -2.33 -14.58
CA LEU A 296 2.92 -1.00 -14.77
C LEU A 296 1.78 -0.01 -14.86
N HIS A 297 1.80 0.97 -13.97
CA HIS A 297 0.76 1.97 -13.89
C HIS A 297 1.30 3.29 -13.34
N GLY A 298 0.52 4.35 -13.49
CA GLY A 298 0.85 5.68 -12.99
C GLY A 298 -0.32 6.64 -13.06
N THR A 299 -0.25 7.73 -12.33
CA THR A 299 -1.24 8.82 -12.44
C THR A 299 -1.11 9.52 -13.79
N GLY A 300 -2.20 9.57 -14.58
CA GLY A 300 -2.27 10.32 -15.84
C GLY A 300 -2.36 11.84 -15.66
N VAL A 301 -2.20 12.59 -16.76
CA VAL A 301 -2.29 14.06 -16.78
C VAL A 301 -3.74 14.50 -16.81
N ASN A 302 -4.21 15.17 -15.77
CA ASN A 302 -5.55 15.76 -15.76
C ASN A 302 -5.56 17.08 -16.53
N GLN A 303 -6.13 17.12 -17.73
CA GLN A 303 -6.26 18.35 -18.52
C GLN A 303 -7.56 19.13 -18.22
N SER A 304 -8.48 18.52 -17.47
CA SER A 304 -9.75 19.15 -17.11
C SER A 304 -9.59 20.23 -16.04
N ASP A 305 -10.59 21.11 -15.93
CA ASP A 305 -10.67 22.12 -14.87
C ASP A 305 -11.13 21.57 -13.51
N GLU A 306 -11.57 20.30 -13.47
CA GLU A 306 -12.08 19.65 -12.27
C GLU A 306 -11.03 18.76 -11.61
N GLU A 307 -11.14 18.60 -10.29
CA GLU A 307 -10.36 17.59 -9.57
C GLU A 307 -10.82 16.18 -9.97
N ARG A 308 -9.87 15.27 -10.22
CA ARG A 308 -10.16 13.86 -10.46
C ARG A 308 -9.81 13.05 -9.22
N ILE A 309 -10.76 12.30 -8.69
CA ILE A 309 -10.62 11.59 -7.42
C ILE A 309 -10.67 10.09 -7.68
N ILE A 310 -9.69 9.38 -7.15
CA ILE A 310 -9.72 7.93 -7.00
C ILE A 310 -9.31 7.57 -5.58
N LEU A 311 -9.74 6.39 -5.12
CA LEU A 311 -9.21 5.78 -3.91
C LEU A 311 -8.46 4.53 -4.29
N VAL A 312 -7.30 4.27 -3.70
CA VAL A 312 -6.54 3.03 -3.93
C VAL A 312 -6.24 2.38 -2.60
N MET A 313 -6.76 1.17 -2.42
CA MET A 313 -6.42 0.29 -1.30
C MET A 313 -5.44 -0.77 -1.77
N ASN A 314 -4.23 -0.78 -1.21
CA ASN A 314 -3.26 -1.83 -1.48
C ASN A 314 -3.42 -2.97 -0.46
N SER A 315 -3.65 -4.19 -0.95
CA SER A 315 -3.71 -5.40 -0.12
C SER A 315 -2.41 -6.17 -0.19
N VAL A 316 -1.88 -6.60 0.96
CA VAL A 316 -0.61 -7.33 1.09
C VAL A 316 -0.78 -8.63 1.87
N LYS A 317 0.17 -9.55 1.70
CA LYS A 317 0.24 -10.77 2.52
C LYS A 317 0.53 -10.41 3.98
N ALA A 318 0.02 -11.20 4.93
CA ALA A 318 0.15 -10.92 6.36
C ALA A 318 1.59 -10.91 6.90
N ASN A 319 2.55 -11.45 6.14
CA ASN A 319 3.97 -11.41 6.48
C ASN A 319 4.69 -10.16 5.94
N MET A 320 4.00 -9.27 5.22
CA MET A 320 4.57 -8.05 4.65
C MET A 320 4.33 -6.86 5.56
N ARG A 321 5.31 -5.96 5.62
CA ARG A 321 5.17 -4.68 6.30
C ARG A 321 4.21 -3.78 5.52
N GLN A 322 3.18 -3.26 6.19
CA GLN A 322 2.24 -2.28 5.64
C GLN A 322 2.93 -0.94 5.39
N GLN A 323 2.53 -0.23 4.33
CA GLN A 323 3.03 1.10 3.99
C GLN A 323 2.58 2.15 5.02
N GLU A 324 1.32 2.09 5.47
CA GLU A 324 0.83 2.84 6.62
C GLU A 324 0.87 1.95 7.87
N LEU A 325 1.47 2.44 8.96
CA LEU A 325 1.42 1.77 10.26
C LEU A 325 0.08 2.06 10.93
N HIS A 326 -0.97 1.35 10.51
CA HIS A 326 -2.34 1.56 10.99
C HIS A 326 -2.48 1.40 12.50
N MET A 327 -1.79 0.42 13.10
CA MET A 327 -1.73 0.25 14.55
C MET A 327 -1.05 1.41 15.30
N LEU A 328 -0.52 2.42 14.62
CA LEU A 328 -0.04 3.66 15.22
C LEU A 328 -0.90 4.88 14.82
N SER A 329 -1.37 4.93 13.57
CA SER A 329 -2.06 6.11 13.03
C SER A 329 -3.58 6.11 13.22
N VAL A 330 -4.20 4.93 13.38
CA VAL A 330 -5.64 4.83 13.60
C VAL A 330 -5.99 5.29 15.02
N ALA A 331 -7.04 6.09 15.12
CA ALA A 331 -7.51 6.67 16.36
C ALA A 331 -8.02 5.57 17.33
N PRO A 332 -7.80 5.70 18.66
CA PRO A 332 -8.21 4.70 19.65
C PRO A 332 -9.68 4.30 19.54
N GLU A 333 -10.58 5.29 19.39
CA GLU A 333 -12.01 5.07 19.29
C GLU A 333 -12.39 4.25 18.05
N VAL A 334 -11.62 4.34 16.96
CA VAL A 334 -11.85 3.50 15.77
C VAL A 334 -11.44 2.06 16.06
N LEU A 335 -10.33 1.84 16.78
CA LEU A 335 -9.88 0.49 17.15
C LEU A 335 -10.81 -0.19 18.16
N GLU A 336 -11.37 0.57 19.11
CA GLU A 336 -12.29 0.07 20.13
C GLU A 336 -13.61 -0.45 19.53
N HIS A 337 -14.08 0.17 18.44
CA HIS A 337 -15.34 -0.20 17.78
C HIS A 337 -15.13 -1.03 16.50
N ALA A 338 -13.89 -1.32 16.13
CA ALA A 338 -13.56 -2.08 14.93
C ALA A 338 -14.01 -3.54 15.05
N SER A 339 -14.51 -4.10 13.95
CA SER A 339 -14.75 -5.55 13.87
C SER A 339 -13.42 -6.31 13.92
N GLU A 340 -13.47 -7.59 14.25
CA GLU A 340 -12.32 -8.50 14.10
C GLU A 340 -11.73 -8.48 12.69
N LYS A 341 -12.58 -8.41 11.65
CA LYS A 341 -12.12 -8.35 10.26
C LYS A 341 -11.35 -7.07 10.01
N LEU A 342 -11.86 -5.92 10.43
CA LEU A 342 -11.17 -4.63 10.30
C LEU A 342 -9.85 -4.63 11.08
N LEU A 343 -9.87 -5.02 12.36
CA LEU A 343 -8.67 -5.14 13.19
C LEU A 343 -7.61 -6.02 12.52
N TYR A 344 -8.03 -7.15 11.95
CA TYR A 344 -7.14 -8.00 11.18
C TYR A 344 -6.55 -7.27 9.96
N ARG A 345 -7.37 -6.57 9.15
CA ARG A 345 -6.86 -5.78 8.00
C ARG A 345 -5.89 -4.68 8.43
N LEU A 346 -6.08 -4.08 9.60
CA LEU A 346 -5.21 -3.05 10.17
C LEU A 346 -3.90 -3.61 10.74
N GLY A 347 -3.71 -4.93 10.75
CA GLY A 347 -2.52 -5.57 11.30
C GLY A 347 -2.53 -5.69 12.82
N ALA A 348 -3.69 -5.54 13.48
CA ALA A 348 -3.81 -5.65 14.92
C ALA A 348 -3.59 -7.08 15.44
N ARG A 349 -3.69 -8.08 14.57
CA ARG A 349 -3.46 -9.49 14.89
C ARG A 349 -2.30 -10.06 14.07
N PRO A 350 -1.10 -10.21 14.64
CA PRO A 350 0.05 -10.75 13.92
C PRO A 350 -0.11 -12.25 13.67
N GLY A 351 0.14 -12.70 12.43
CA GLY A 351 0.22 -14.12 12.05
C GLY A 351 1.63 -14.71 12.20
N GLY A 352 2.32 -14.39 13.30
CA GLY A 352 3.71 -14.78 13.58
C GLY A 352 4.76 -13.68 13.45
N LEU A 353 4.47 -12.58 12.75
CA LEU A 353 5.32 -11.38 12.67
C LEU A 353 4.55 -10.16 13.16
N GLY A 354 5.20 -9.27 13.91
CA GLY A 354 4.57 -8.07 14.47
C GLY A 354 4.02 -8.22 15.90
N GLY A 355 4.50 -9.22 16.66
CA GLY A 355 4.17 -9.41 18.08
C GLY A 355 4.60 -8.25 18.99
N ILE A 356 3.95 -8.13 20.14
CA ILE A 356 4.34 -7.23 21.23
C ILE A 356 4.71 -8.09 22.44
N GLU A 357 5.93 -7.95 22.97
CA GLU A 357 6.42 -8.68 24.16
C GLU A 357 6.20 -10.20 24.12
N GLY A 358 6.47 -10.84 22.97
CA GLY A 358 6.33 -12.29 22.84
C GLY A 358 4.90 -12.78 22.65
N VAL A 359 3.95 -11.86 22.50
CA VAL A 359 2.54 -12.15 22.21
C VAL A 359 2.32 -12.15 20.71
N TRP A 360 1.91 -13.30 20.18
CA TRP A 360 1.67 -13.54 18.76
C TRP A 360 0.31 -14.21 18.57
N ASN A 361 -0.32 -14.03 17.40
CA ASN A 361 -1.57 -14.69 16.99
C ASN A 361 -2.88 -14.27 17.70
N GLU A 362 -2.89 -13.14 18.40
CA GLU A 362 -4.06 -12.54 19.05
C GLU A 362 -4.18 -11.03 18.78
N TYR A 363 -5.29 -10.40 19.15
CA TYR A 363 -5.48 -8.96 18.91
C TYR A 363 -4.72 -8.11 19.93
N GLN A 364 -3.85 -7.25 19.43
CA GLN A 364 -2.97 -6.39 20.23
C GLN A 364 -3.61 -5.04 20.61
N VAL A 365 -4.93 -4.91 20.45
CA VAL A 365 -5.65 -3.65 20.66
C VAL A 365 -5.50 -3.19 22.11
N ASN A 366 -5.66 -4.10 23.08
CA ASN A 366 -5.53 -3.77 24.50
C ASN A 366 -4.16 -3.17 24.85
N GLN A 367 -3.09 -3.75 24.31
CA GLN A 367 -1.72 -3.27 24.50
C GLN A 367 -1.53 -1.90 23.84
N ARG A 368 -2.04 -1.71 22.61
CA ARG A 368 -2.03 -0.40 21.93
C ARG A 368 -2.77 0.67 22.73
N LEU A 369 -3.96 0.37 23.25
CA LEU A 369 -4.75 1.33 24.03
C LEU A 369 -4.09 1.66 25.37
N ALA A 370 -3.46 0.68 26.03
CA ALA A 370 -2.67 0.93 27.23
C ALA A 370 -1.46 1.83 26.97
N ILE A 371 -0.82 1.73 25.80
CA ILE A 371 0.24 2.66 25.38
C ILE A 371 -0.31 4.07 25.24
N GLU A 372 -1.46 4.21 24.58
CA GLU A 372 -2.11 5.51 24.35
C GLU A 372 -2.49 6.21 25.67
N ARG A 373 -2.98 5.45 26.65
CA ARG A 373 -3.35 5.97 27.97
C ARG A 373 -2.14 6.24 28.90
N GLY A 374 -0.92 5.89 28.46
CA GLY A 374 0.28 6.00 29.29
C GLY A 374 0.37 4.95 30.41
N GLU A 375 -0.42 3.87 30.31
CA GLU A 375 -0.50 2.78 31.29
C GLU A 375 0.52 1.66 30.98
N TYR A 376 1.08 1.63 29.76
CA TYR A 376 1.94 0.53 29.31
C TYR A 376 3.34 0.56 29.94
N ILE A 377 3.56 -0.28 30.95
CA ILE A 377 4.87 -0.48 31.59
C ILE A 377 5.63 -1.60 30.85
N ARG A 378 6.72 -1.25 30.16
CA ARG A 378 7.54 -2.25 29.44
C ARG A 378 8.24 -3.19 30.41
N VAL A 379 8.29 -4.48 30.06
CA VAL A 379 9.14 -5.44 30.77
C VAL A 379 10.60 -5.13 30.45
N ARG A 380 11.37 -4.73 31.47
CA ARG A 380 12.80 -4.45 31.37
C ARG A 380 13.59 -5.54 32.10
N GLU A 381 14.84 -5.28 32.42
CA GLU A 381 15.64 -6.19 33.23
C GLU A 381 14.97 -6.44 34.59
N LEU A 382 14.80 -7.72 34.93
CA LEU A 382 14.30 -8.19 36.21
C LEU A 382 15.21 -9.31 36.70
N SER A 383 15.44 -9.35 38.00
CA SER A 383 16.12 -10.47 38.67
C SER A 383 15.35 -10.88 39.93
N PRO A 384 15.61 -12.07 40.49
CA PRO A 384 15.05 -12.46 41.78
C PRO A 384 15.37 -11.48 42.93
N GLU A 385 16.39 -10.63 42.77
CA GLU A 385 16.83 -9.61 43.72
C GLU A 385 16.28 -8.20 43.42
N SER A 386 15.50 -8.03 42.34
CA SER A 386 14.78 -6.77 42.06
C SER A 386 13.88 -6.38 43.23
N SER A 387 13.57 -5.09 43.34
CA SER A 387 12.71 -4.61 44.42
C SER A 387 11.30 -5.20 44.34
N ILE A 388 10.62 -5.34 45.48
CA ILE A 388 9.21 -5.77 45.53
C ILE A 388 8.33 -4.86 44.67
N GLU A 389 8.60 -3.55 44.69
CA GLU A 389 7.91 -2.58 43.85
C GLU A 389 8.08 -2.91 42.36
N GLU A 390 9.30 -3.16 41.88
CA GLU A 390 9.53 -3.56 40.48
C GLU A 390 8.85 -4.88 40.13
N LEU A 391 8.98 -5.90 40.99
CA LEU A 391 8.41 -7.23 40.73
C LEU A 391 6.87 -7.25 40.75
N SER A 392 6.23 -6.29 41.43
CA SER A 392 4.77 -6.26 41.59
C SER A 392 4.02 -5.47 40.52
N ARG A 393 4.69 -4.63 39.72
CA ARG A 393 4.06 -3.68 38.79
C ARG A 393 3.14 -4.33 37.77
N ASP A 394 2.11 -3.60 37.34
CA ASP A 394 1.23 -3.94 36.20
C ASP A 394 1.91 -3.82 34.82
N TYR A 395 2.84 -4.73 34.51
CA TYR A 395 3.52 -4.77 33.21
C TYR A 395 2.55 -4.84 32.02
N GLY A 396 2.89 -4.14 30.94
CA GLY A 396 2.15 -4.05 29.68
C GLY A 396 1.80 -5.40 29.07
N TYR A 397 2.63 -6.44 29.30
CA TYR A 397 2.33 -7.83 28.98
C TYR A 397 0.95 -8.28 29.50
N ARG A 398 0.50 -7.81 30.67
CA ARG A 398 -0.80 -8.16 31.28
C ARG A 398 -2.01 -7.65 30.52
N TYR A 399 -1.81 -6.68 29.63
CA TYR A 399 -2.87 -6.20 28.75
C TYR A 399 -3.12 -7.14 27.57
N SER A 400 -2.26 -8.14 27.33
CA SER A 400 -2.47 -9.16 26.29
C SER A 400 -3.59 -10.15 26.65
N GLU A 401 -4.25 -10.71 25.63
CA GLU A 401 -5.26 -11.76 25.81
C GLU A 401 -4.60 -13.04 26.37
N MET A 402 -3.38 -13.33 25.91
CA MET A 402 -2.57 -14.46 26.38
C MET A 402 -2.30 -14.36 27.87
N SER A 403 -1.83 -13.21 28.35
CA SER A 403 -1.54 -13.03 29.78
C SER A 403 -2.81 -13.18 30.61
N ARG A 404 -3.94 -12.62 30.18
CA ARG A 404 -5.23 -12.79 30.88
C ARG A 404 -5.64 -14.26 30.97
N THR A 405 -5.48 -15.01 29.90
CA THR A 405 -5.80 -16.45 29.85
C THR A 405 -4.87 -17.24 30.76
N GLN A 406 -3.57 -16.95 30.75
CA GLN A 406 -2.57 -17.63 31.56
C GLN A 406 -2.57 -17.20 33.02
N ALA A 407 -3.16 -16.06 33.37
CA ALA A 407 -3.01 -15.46 34.68
C ALA A 407 -3.48 -16.38 35.84
N GLN A 408 -4.46 -17.26 35.59
CA GLN A 408 -4.88 -18.27 36.57
C GLN A 408 -3.85 -19.40 36.77
N GLU A 409 -2.97 -19.60 35.80
CA GLU A 409 -1.90 -20.60 35.78
C GLU A 409 -0.52 -20.00 36.12
N GLN A 410 -0.44 -18.68 36.31
CA GLN A 410 0.82 -18.02 36.67
C GLN A 410 1.21 -18.34 38.13
N PRO A 411 2.52 -18.46 38.42
CA PRO A 411 3.05 -18.75 39.75
C PRO A 411 2.46 -17.89 40.88
N GLU A 412 2.19 -16.60 40.62
CA GLU A 412 1.57 -15.69 41.59
C GLU A 412 0.11 -16.04 41.97
N ALA A 413 -0.63 -16.74 41.11
CA ALA A 413 -2.03 -17.11 41.34
C ALA A 413 -2.19 -18.51 41.98
N ILE A 414 -1.12 -19.31 42.01
CA ILE A 414 -1.12 -20.67 42.58
C ILE A 414 -0.74 -20.58 44.08
N PRO A 415 -1.64 -20.91 45.03
CA PRO A 415 -1.40 -20.74 46.47
C PRO A 415 -0.14 -21.47 46.99
N GLU A 416 0.22 -22.62 46.40
CA GLU A 416 1.45 -23.34 46.77
C GLU A 416 2.74 -22.63 46.35
N VAL A 417 2.68 -21.72 45.37
CA VAL A 417 3.83 -20.99 44.80
C VAL A 417 3.89 -19.54 45.31
N ALA A 418 2.74 -18.91 45.57
CA ALA A 418 2.62 -17.58 46.18
C ALA A 418 3.39 -17.44 47.52
N ARG A 419 3.61 -18.56 48.24
CA ARG A 419 4.37 -18.60 49.51
C ARG A 419 5.85 -18.21 49.37
N TYR A 420 6.41 -18.20 48.16
CA TYR A 420 7.84 -17.95 47.94
C TYR A 420 8.22 -16.47 47.84
N HIS A 421 7.25 -15.54 47.79
CA HIS A 421 7.57 -14.15 47.46
C HIS A 421 7.14 -13.09 48.47
N GLY A 422 6.09 -13.25 49.28
CA GLY A 422 5.66 -12.17 50.19
C GLY A 422 5.33 -10.84 49.47
N ILE A 423 5.12 -10.90 48.16
CA ILE A 423 4.76 -9.80 47.27
C ILE A 423 3.25 -9.79 47.16
N VAL A 424 2.63 -8.64 47.42
CA VAL A 424 1.22 -8.39 47.11
C VAL A 424 1.20 -7.68 45.75
N PRO A 425 0.60 -8.27 44.69
CA PRO A 425 0.43 -7.60 43.41
C PRO A 425 -0.25 -6.23 43.58
N ASP A 426 0.24 -5.20 42.89
CA ASP A 426 -0.38 -3.86 42.90
C ASP A 426 -1.49 -3.70 41.83
N TRP A 427 -1.82 -4.79 41.17
CA TRP A 427 -2.79 -4.87 40.09
C TRP A 427 -3.91 -5.85 40.43
N GLU A 428 -5.12 -5.52 39.98
CA GLU A 428 -6.27 -6.42 40.02
C GLU A 428 -6.39 -7.14 38.67
N MET A 429 -6.66 -8.45 38.72
CA MET A 429 -7.15 -9.20 37.56
C MET A 429 -8.44 -8.53 37.07
N LYS A 430 -8.36 -7.71 36.02
CA LYS A 430 -9.55 -7.11 35.38
C LYS A 430 -10.30 -8.22 34.67
N ASN A 431 -11.28 -8.81 35.36
CA ASN A 431 -12.28 -9.67 34.76
C ASN A 431 -13.28 -8.76 34.03
N GLU A 432 -13.26 -8.76 32.70
CA GLU A 432 -14.37 -8.28 31.87
C GLU A 432 -15.00 -9.46 31.12
#